data_AF-A0A2A4KNC8-F1
#
_entry.id   AF-A0A2A4KNC8-F1
#
_cell.length_a   1.000
_cell.length_b   1.000
_cell.length_c   1.000
_cell.angle_alpha   90.00
_cell.angle_beta   90.00
_cell.angle_gamma   90.00
#
_symmetry.space_group_name_H-M   'P 1'
#
loop_
_entity.id
_entity.type
_entity.pdbx_description
1 polymer ?
#
loop_
_entity_poly.entity_id
_entity_poly.type
_entity_poly.pdbx_seq_one_letter_code
_entity_poly.pdbx_strand_id
1 'polypeptide(L)'
;MTIEIIHTRAEGTLVHGTRRGDASADQLKKRDYGSYGRLAFKWSRHLGCWYLPHSRDKQADRYSIDLLAKRLRGADFEVTVTVNEEVRRSFTEAEADRTERAEARAERFEGYADNAATSSNTAHAAAKQIADGIPFGQPILVGHHSEGRARRDAARIDTNMRRSISDAKRADYWQNRAEAAGRYEQHRNDPQRTLRRLEKLRAELREQERYHATAVEKGWDSAERHANNVLDLKDEIAHWEQVIEEAKARGVKLWEPGDFVRGDFAFVLGSWYEVARVNPKTLSIAWNLRLAPKQVMTMEDASEDGLVGTHTVDYTKVQGRCPGEAMRAWLADKRVPGLKAAREASEAAPASELREAQASKPKTRRRSDPKIPKRVRVDCRWDATEATLTWLNGRSQPHKDHAPETITAPEGVEFTGSVWSPPLLALVRELLDERGYTFRGRWTGSPGRGIVCAIEPAQTEELPEAAAS
;
A
#
# COMPACT_ATOMS: atom_id res chain seq x y z
N MET A 1 -0.99 53.78 13.94
CA MET A 1 -1.29 52.60 14.79
C MET A 1 -0.48 51.46 14.24
N THR A 2 0.34 50.84 15.07
CA THR A 2 1.36 49.87 14.65
C THR A 2 0.82 48.46 14.81
N ILE A 3 0.86 47.68 13.73
CA ILE A 3 0.47 46.27 13.67
C ILE A 3 1.73 45.44 13.49
N GLU A 4 1.93 44.46 14.36
CA GLU A 4 3.10 43.58 14.33
C GLU A 4 2.69 42.22 13.80
N ILE A 5 3.34 41.77 12.72
CA ILE A 5 3.22 40.41 12.19
C ILE A 5 4.47 39.65 12.61
N ILE A 6 4.32 38.69 13.52
CA ILE A 6 5.42 37.91 14.06
C ILE A 6 5.25 36.46 13.59
N HIS A 7 6.32 35.85 13.09
CA HIS A 7 6.35 34.42 12.82
C HIS A 7 7.56 33.78 13.49
N THR A 8 7.28 32.75 14.29
CA THR A 8 8.26 31.73 14.69
C THR A 8 7.72 30.37 14.29
N ARG A 9 8.58 29.37 14.10
CA ARG A 9 8.10 28.01 13.85
C ARG A 9 7.34 27.44 15.04
N ALA A 10 7.76 27.78 16.27
CA ALA A 10 7.14 27.29 17.50
C ALA A 10 5.69 27.78 17.68
N GLU A 11 5.40 29.03 17.32
CA GLU A 11 4.10 29.67 17.56
C GLU A 11 3.25 29.82 16.30
N GLY A 12 3.88 29.81 15.12
CA GLY A 12 3.26 30.13 13.84
C GLY A 12 3.22 31.63 13.58
N THR A 13 2.36 32.06 12.64
CA THR A 13 2.18 33.48 12.30
C THR A 13 1.09 34.11 13.16
N LEU A 14 1.48 35.09 13.97
CA LEU A 14 0.64 35.87 14.87
C LEU A 14 0.63 37.34 14.44
N VAL A 15 -0.49 38.03 14.68
CA VAL A 15 -0.67 39.46 14.37
C VAL A 15 -1.20 40.19 15.59
N HIS A 16 -0.41 41.12 16.09
CA HIS A 16 -0.65 41.91 17.29
C HIS A 16 -0.92 43.38 16.92
N GLY A 17 -1.40 44.16 17.90
CA GLY A 17 -1.62 45.60 17.72
C GLY A 17 -2.93 45.99 17.04
N THR A 18 -3.85 45.06 16.79
CA THR A 18 -5.19 45.36 16.24
C THR A 18 -6.21 45.74 17.32
N ARG A 19 -7.22 46.55 16.98
CA ARG A 19 -8.35 46.93 17.86
C ARG A 19 -9.69 46.65 17.17
N ARG A 20 -10.74 46.45 17.96
CA ARG A 20 -12.09 46.28 17.41
C ARG A 20 -12.54 47.58 16.72
N GLY A 21 -12.94 47.49 15.45
CA GLY A 21 -13.45 48.62 14.68
C GLY A 21 -12.39 49.46 13.97
N ASP A 22 -11.12 49.05 14.01
CA ASP A 22 -10.02 49.73 13.32
C ASP A 22 -9.88 49.35 11.84
N ALA A 23 -10.83 48.65 11.23
CA ALA A 23 -10.75 48.12 9.85
C ALA A 23 -9.62 47.10 9.54
N SER A 24 -8.67 46.83 10.44
CA SER A 24 -7.62 45.81 10.24
C SER A 24 -8.21 44.41 10.03
N ALA A 25 -9.32 44.13 10.73
CA ALA A 25 -10.06 42.88 10.65
C ALA A 25 -10.59 42.58 9.23
N ASP A 26 -10.87 43.61 8.43
CA ASP A 26 -11.40 43.43 7.07
C ASP A 26 -10.33 42.93 6.10
N GLN A 27 -9.06 43.23 6.38
CA GLN A 27 -7.94 42.64 5.65
C GLN A 27 -7.67 41.21 6.12
N LEU A 28 -7.58 41.02 7.44
CA LEU A 28 -7.27 39.73 8.07
C LEU A 28 -8.28 38.62 7.74
N LYS A 29 -9.56 38.96 7.58
CA LYS A 29 -10.63 37.99 7.28
C LYS A 29 -10.71 37.58 5.81
N LYS A 30 -9.93 38.18 4.91
CA LYS A 30 -9.90 37.77 3.50
C LYS A 30 -9.41 36.34 3.36
N ARG A 31 -9.96 35.61 2.39
CA ARG A 31 -9.79 34.16 2.23
C ARG A 31 -8.79 33.79 1.14
N ASP A 32 -7.66 34.46 1.13
CA ASP A 32 -6.60 34.30 0.13
C ASP A 32 -5.22 34.12 0.75
N TYR A 33 -5.18 33.86 2.06
CA TYR A 33 -3.97 33.49 2.78
C TYR A 33 -3.79 31.96 2.80
N GLY A 34 -2.59 31.55 3.20
CA GLY A 34 -2.13 30.17 3.23
C GLY A 34 -1.67 29.66 1.86
N SER A 35 -0.91 28.58 1.88
CA SER A 35 -0.34 27.93 0.67
C SER A 35 -1.32 27.65 -0.48
N TYR A 36 -2.63 27.58 -0.23
CA TYR A 36 -3.65 27.34 -1.26
C TYR A 36 -4.55 28.54 -1.53
N GLY A 37 -4.31 29.69 -0.87
CA GLY A 37 -5.12 30.91 -1.02
C GLY A 37 -6.59 30.71 -0.64
N ARG A 38 -6.85 30.06 0.50
CA ARG A 38 -8.22 29.74 0.96
C ARG A 38 -8.45 30.00 2.45
N LEU A 39 -7.40 30.39 3.17
CA LEU A 39 -7.43 30.65 4.60
C LEU A 39 -7.65 32.14 4.86
N ALA A 40 -8.22 32.40 6.03
CA ALA A 40 -8.29 33.71 6.65
C ALA A 40 -7.59 33.65 8.00
N PHE A 41 -7.03 34.78 8.44
CA PHE A 41 -6.57 34.90 9.81
C PHE A 41 -7.76 34.78 10.76
N LYS A 42 -7.54 34.13 11.90
CA LYS A 42 -8.56 33.91 12.92
C LYS A 42 -8.17 34.63 14.20
N TRP A 43 -9.15 35.24 14.86
CA TRP A 43 -8.95 35.79 16.19
C TRP A 43 -8.94 34.66 17.22
N SER A 44 -7.90 34.61 18.06
CA SER A 44 -7.86 33.72 19.21
C SER A 44 -8.14 34.51 20.48
N ARG A 45 -9.17 34.13 21.23
CA ARG A 45 -9.44 34.71 22.55
C ARG A 45 -8.39 34.33 23.59
N HIS A 46 -7.77 33.17 23.43
CA HIS A 46 -6.73 32.67 24.34
C HIS A 46 -5.39 33.39 24.13
N LEU A 47 -5.02 33.66 22.86
CA LEU A 47 -3.77 34.37 22.55
C LEU A 47 -3.93 35.89 22.61
N GLY A 48 -5.16 36.40 22.54
CA GLY A 48 -5.43 37.84 22.48
C GLY A 48 -4.94 38.49 21.18
N CYS A 49 -4.74 37.70 20.12
CA CYS A 49 -4.23 38.17 18.83
C CYS A 49 -4.86 37.40 17.66
N TRP A 50 -4.61 37.88 16.43
CA TRP A 50 -4.96 37.12 15.23
C TRP A 50 -3.85 36.12 14.90
N TYR A 51 -4.21 34.97 14.34
CA TYR A 51 -3.24 33.97 13.90
C TYR A 51 -3.62 33.39 12.54
N LEU A 52 -2.61 32.96 11.77
CA LEU A 52 -2.81 32.20 10.55
C LEU A 52 -2.98 30.72 10.89
N PRO A 53 -4.13 30.07 10.57
CA PRO A 53 -4.31 28.65 10.84
C PRO A 53 -3.28 27.77 10.12
N HIS A 54 -2.85 26.68 10.77
CA HIS A 54 -1.90 25.70 10.22
C HIS A 54 -0.49 26.24 9.93
N SER A 55 -0.09 27.37 10.52
CA SER A 55 1.25 27.97 10.40
C SER A 55 2.24 27.51 11.47
N ARG A 56 1.75 27.05 12.63
CA ARG A 56 2.59 26.48 13.70
C ARG A 56 3.29 25.19 13.23
N ASP A 57 4.53 25.00 13.67
CA ASP A 57 5.47 23.92 13.29
C ASP A 57 5.86 23.93 11.81
N LYS A 58 5.77 25.08 11.15
CA LYS A 58 6.11 25.23 9.74
C LYS A 58 6.92 26.50 9.54
N GLN A 59 7.65 26.51 8.44
CA GLN A 59 8.30 27.71 7.93
C GLN A 59 7.27 28.80 7.61
N ALA A 60 7.74 30.04 7.61
CA ALA A 60 6.92 31.21 7.33
C ALA A 60 6.29 31.12 5.93
N ASP A 61 4.97 31.29 5.88
CA ASP A 61 4.26 31.56 4.62
C ASP A 61 4.52 33.01 4.21
N ARG A 62 5.72 33.25 3.67
CA ARG A 62 6.20 34.59 3.28
C ARG A 62 5.21 35.28 2.35
N TYR A 63 4.64 34.56 1.39
CA TYR A 63 3.62 35.09 0.48
C TYR A 63 2.42 35.67 1.24
N SER A 64 1.85 34.92 2.17
CA SER A 64 0.69 35.37 2.94
C SER A 64 1.02 36.53 3.88
N ILE A 65 2.19 36.47 4.50
CA ILE A 65 2.71 37.52 5.40
C ILE A 65 2.91 38.82 4.61
N ASP A 66 3.59 38.77 3.47
CA ASP A 66 3.89 39.93 2.63
C ASP A 66 2.62 40.50 2.01
N LEU A 67 1.68 39.65 1.59
CA LEU A 67 0.37 40.07 1.09
C LEU A 67 -0.44 40.79 2.16
N LEU A 68 -0.46 40.26 3.40
CA LEU A 68 -1.14 40.91 4.52
C LEU A 68 -0.48 42.25 4.85
N ALA A 69 0.86 42.28 4.96
CA ALA A 69 1.60 43.49 5.25
C ALA A 69 1.34 44.57 4.20
N LYS A 70 1.35 44.21 2.90
CA LYS A 70 1.02 45.13 1.80
C LYS A 70 -0.39 45.71 1.95
N ARG A 71 -1.37 44.90 2.33
CA ARG A 71 -2.76 45.35 2.49
C ARG A 71 -2.97 46.25 3.68
N LEU A 72 -2.37 45.90 4.80
CA LEU A 72 -2.45 46.71 6.01
C LEU A 72 -1.76 48.06 5.80
N ARG A 73 -0.58 48.08 5.16
CA ARG A 73 0.08 49.34 4.76
C ARG A 73 -0.77 50.16 3.79
N GLY A 74 -1.41 49.51 2.82
CA GLY A 74 -2.35 50.18 1.90
C GLY A 74 -3.66 50.65 2.55
N ALA A 75 -3.92 50.25 3.79
CA ALA A 75 -5.01 50.77 4.63
C ALA A 75 -4.47 51.70 5.72
N ASP A 76 -3.31 52.31 5.50
CA ASP A 76 -2.65 53.31 6.35
C ASP A 76 -2.25 52.82 7.76
N PHE A 77 -2.04 51.51 7.93
CA PHE A 77 -1.39 50.96 9.13
C PHE A 77 0.13 50.98 9.01
N GLU A 78 0.79 51.29 10.10
CA GLU A 78 2.22 51.03 10.24
C GLU A 78 2.40 49.54 10.53
N VAL A 79 3.23 48.83 9.76
CA VAL A 79 3.35 47.37 9.85
C VAL A 79 4.81 46.93 9.95
N THR A 80 5.12 46.28 11.07
CA THR A 80 6.39 45.58 11.34
C THR A 80 6.22 44.09 11.09
N VAL A 81 7.18 43.48 10.39
CA VAL A 81 7.18 42.04 10.09
C VAL A 81 8.46 41.45 10.65
N THR A 82 8.32 40.51 11.59
CA THR A 82 9.44 39.81 12.22
C THR A 82 9.31 38.32 11.96
N VAL A 83 10.29 37.73 11.31
CA VAL A 83 10.32 36.29 11.03
C VAL A 83 11.60 35.70 11.62
N ASN A 84 11.46 34.78 12.57
CA ASN A 84 12.55 34.03 13.17
C ASN A 84 12.30 32.53 12.99
N GLU A 85 13.03 31.93 12.04
CA GLU A 85 12.93 30.52 11.69
C GLU A 85 13.68 29.59 12.67
N GLU A 86 14.56 30.14 13.51
CA GLU A 86 15.39 29.38 14.47
C GLU A 86 14.60 29.00 15.73
N VAL A 87 13.62 29.82 16.12
CA VAL A 87 12.73 29.54 17.25
C VAL A 87 11.70 28.50 16.84
N ARG A 88 12.05 27.23 17.05
CA ARG A 88 11.21 26.07 16.76
C ARG A 88 11.20 25.08 17.93
N ARG A 89 10.13 24.29 18.00
CA ARG A 89 10.12 23.07 18.81
C ARG A 89 10.64 21.88 18.00
N SER A 90 11.12 20.86 18.69
CA SER A 90 11.48 19.58 18.07
C SER A 90 10.24 18.87 17.54
N PHE A 91 10.45 17.96 16.57
CA PHE A 91 9.37 17.11 16.07
C PHE A 91 8.79 16.22 17.17
N THR A 92 9.63 15.72 18.08
CA THR A 92 9.22 14.91 19.23
C THR A 92 8.28 15.67 20.17
N GLU A 93 8.60 16.90 20.54
CA GLU A 93 7.69 17.74 21.35
C GLU A 93 6.38 18.04 20.60
N ALA A 94 6.45 18.17 19.28
CA ALA A 94 5.26 18.37 18.46
C ALA A 94 4.34 17.16 18.39
N GLU A 95 4.91 15.95 18.31
CA GLU A 95 4.13 14.70 18.39
C GLU A 95 3.58 14.46 19.79
N ALA A 96 4.35 14.73 20.85
CA ALA A 96 3.87 14.60 22.23
C ALA A 96 2.63 15.47 22.50
N ASP A 97 2.66 16.75 22.10
CA ASP A 97 1.49 17.65 22.19
C ASP A 97 0.32 17.20 21.31
N ARG A 98 0.56 16.49 20.19
CA ARG A 98 -0.53 15.88 19.40
C ARG A 98 -1.18 14.72 20.15
N THR A 99 -0.39 13.89 20.82
CA THR A 99 -0.86 12.78 21.66
C THR A 99 -1.65 13.30 22.85
N GLU A 100 -1.12 14.25 23.61
CA GLU A 100 -1.81 14.88 24.74
C GLU A 100 -3.15 15.50 24.31
N ARG A 101 -3.18 16.21 23.17
CA ARG A 101 -4.43 16.77 22.62
C ARG A 101 -5.43 15.70 22.17
N ALA A 102 -4.98 14.50 21.83
CA ALA A 102 -5.84 13.37 21.51
C ALA A 102 -6.41 12.73 22.78
N GLU A 103 -5.59 12.55 23.81
CA GLU A 103 -5.99 12.05 25.13
C GLU A 103 -7.01 12.98 25.79
N ALA A 104 -6.71 14.28 25.89
CA ALA A 104 -7.64 15.28 26.41
C ALA A 104 -8.94 15.36 25.60
N ARG A 105 -8.92 14.95 24.32
CA ARG A 105 -10.14 14.83 23.50
C ARG A 105 -10.91 13.57 23.83
N ALA A 106 -10.24 12.44 24.06
CA ALA A 106 -10.86 11.20 24.49
C ALA A 106 -11.60 11.41 25.82
N GLU A 107 -10.93 11.96 26.83
CA GLU A 107 -11.52 12.26 28.15
C GLU A 107 -12.77 13.14 28.05
N ARG A 108 -12.71 14.21 27.25
CA ARG A 108 -13.89 15.07 27.03
C ARG A 108 -15.05 14.32 26.37
N PHE A 109 -14.76 13.41 25.44
CA PHE A 109 -15.80 12.61 24.78
C PHE A 109 -16.37 11.54 25.72
N GLU A 110 -15.57 10.95 26.60
CA GLU A 110 -16.06 10.07 27.67
C GLU A 110 -17.01 10.83 28.58
N GLY A 111 -16.63 12.04 29.04
CA GLY A 111 -17.53 12.89 29.82
C GLY A 111 -18.84 13.24 29.09
N TYR A 112 -18.83 13.41 27.76
CA TYR A 112 -20.06 13.59 26.99
C TYR A 112 -20.90 12.32 26.87
N ALA A 113 -20.25 11.16 26.75
CA ALA A 113 -20.91 9.86 26.74
C ALA A 113 -21.60 9.59 28.08
N ASP A 114 -20.91 9.79 29.21
CA ASP A 114 -21.44 9.59 30.56
C ASP A 114 -22.63 10.49 30.87
N ASN A 115 -22.53 11.77 30.51
CA ASN A 115 -23.63 12.72 30.66
C ASN A 115 -24.85 12.30 29.82
N ALA A 116 -24.64 11.81 28.59
CA ALA A 116 -25.72 11.33 27.75
C ALA A 116 -26.33 10.02 28.28
N ALA A 117 -25.52 9.08 28.77
CA ALA A 117 -25.97 7.84 29.39
C ALA A 117 -26.79 8.11 30.66
N THR A 118 -26.31 9.03 31.51
CA THR A 118 -27.03 9.47 32.71
C THR A 118 -28.38 10.10 32.37
N SER A 119 -28.42 10.98 31.36
CA SER A 119 -29.68 11.57 30.86
C SER A 119 -30.63 10.50 30.32
N SER A 120 -30.11 9.51 29.59
CA SER A 120 -30.90 8.39 29.07
C SER A 120 -31.51 7.55 30.18
N ASN A 121 -30.70 7.14 31.16
CA ASN A 121 -31.14 6.33 32.30
C ASN A 121 -32.17 7.08 33.15
N THR A 122 -31.96 8.38 33.38
CA THR A 122 -32.92 9.23 34.12
C THR A 122 -34.26 9.32 33.38
N ALA A 123 -34.24 9.53 32.06
CA ALA A 123 -35.46 9.59 31.26
C ALA A 123 -36.19 8.23 31.24
N HIS A 124 -35.44 7.13 31.12
CA HIS A 124 -36.00 5.78 31.19
C HIS A 124 -36.64 5.49 32.55
N ALA A 125 -35.94 5.80 33.64
CA ALA A 125 -36.44 5.63 35.00
C ALA A 125 -37.70 6.46 35.24
N ALA A 126 -37.76 7.70 34.75
CA ALA A 126 -38.95 8.54 34.84
C ALA A 126 -40.14 7.98 34.04
N ALA A 127 -39.91 7.44 32.84
CA ALA A 127 -40.94 6.74 32.08
C ALA A 127 -41.45 5.50 32.83
N LYS A 128 -40.51 4.69 33.36
CA LYS A 128 -40.82 3.49 34.13
C LYS A 128 -41.62 3.79 35.38
N GLN A 129 -41.26 4.82 36.15
CA GLN A 129 -41.97 5.21 37.36
C GLN A 129 -43.44 5.59 37.08
N ILE A 130 -43.72 6.26 35.95
CA ILE A 130 -45.10 6.57 35.56
C ILE A 130 -45.82 5.29 35.12
N ALA A 131 -45.16 4.44 34.33
CA ALA A 131 -45.72 3.19 33.84
C ALA A 131 -46.05 2.18 34.96
N ASP A 132 -45.20 2.10 35.99
CA ASP A 132 -45.41 1.22 37.15
C ASP A 132 -46.67 1.61 37.97
N GLY A 133 -47.15 2.85 37.84
CA GLY A 133 -48.42 3.31 38.40
C GLY A 133 -49.66 2.96 37.57
N ILE A 134 -49.49 2.38 36.37
CA ILE A 134 -50.57 2.01 35.46
C ILE A 134 -50.71 0.48 35.46
N PRO A 135 -51.87 -0.08 35.83
CA PRO A 135 -52.13 -1.51 35.71
C PRO A 135 -51.85 -2.03 34.30
N PHE A 136 -51.07 -3.10 34.22
CA PHE A 136 -50.65 -3.66 32.93
C PHE A 136 -51.86 -4.07 32.07
N GLY A 137 -51.89 -3.60 30.82
CA GLY A 137 -52.97 -3.89 29.88
C GLY A 137 -54.22 -3.03 30.01
N GLN A 138 -54.27 -2.05 30.92
CA GLN A 138 -55.42 -1.16 31.04
C GLN A 138 -55.53 -0.22 29.82
N PRO A 139 -56.63 -0.25 29.04
CA PRO A 139 -56.84 0.70 27.95
C PRO A 139 -57.19 2.09 28.49
N ILE A 140 -56.96 3.14 27.68
CA ILE A 140 -57.46 4.48 28.00
C ILE A 140 -58.98 4.47 27.94
N LEU A 141 -59.62 4.66 29.09
CA LEU A 141 -61.08 4.69 29.22
C LEU A 141 -61.64 6.01 28.66
N VAL A 142 -62.14 6.00 27.43
CA VAL A 142 -62.71 7.16 26.76
C VAL A 142 -64.04 7.57 27.41
N GLY A 143 -64.20 8.86 27.73
CA GLY A 143 -65.38 9.41 28.40
C GLY A 143 -65.37 9.28 29.93
N HIS A 144 -64.34 8.68 30.53
CA HIS A 144 -64.22 8.53 31.98
C HIS A 144 -63.43 9.69 32.60
N HIS A 145 -63.69 10.05 33.86
CA HIS A 145 -63.01 11.16 34.55
C HIS A 145 -61.47 11.01 34.64
N SER A 146 -60.96 9.77 34.52
CA SER A 146 -59.52 9.46 34.50
C SER A 146 -58.84 9.61 33.13
N GLU A 147 -59.61 9.76 32.04
CA GLU A 147 -59.13 9.82 30.65
C GLU A 147 -58.03 10.87 30.46
N GLY A 148 -58.25 12.07 30.99
CA GLY A 148 -57.30 13.18 30.89
C GLY A 148 -55.96 12.90 31.59
N ARG A 149 -55.97 12.17 32.70
CA ARG A 149 -54.73 11.72 33.38
C ARG A 149 -54.04 10.64 32.56
N ALA A 150 -54.77 9.62 32.11
CA ALA A 150 -54.22 8.52 31.33
C ALA A 150 -53.55 9.00 30.03
N ARG A 151 -54.17 9.93 29.28
CA ARG A 151 -53.54 10.53 28.09
C ARG A 151 -52.26 11.31 28.41
N ARG A 152 -52.25 12.08 29.50
CA ARG A 152 -51.06 12.84 29.93
C ARG A 152 -49.92 11.90 30.34
N ASP A 153 -50.22 10.84 31.08
CA ASP A 153 -49.22 9.86 31.50
C ASP A 153 -48.64 9.10 30.31
N ALA A 154 -49.49 8.66 29.36
CA ALA A 154 -49.05 8.05 28.11
C ALA A 154 -48.12 8.98 27.30
N ALA A 155 -48.49 10.26 27.15
CA ALA A 155 -47.67 11.25 26.43
C ALA A 155 -46.32 11.51 27.12
N ARG A 156 -46.29 11.54 28.47
CA ARG A 156 -45.06 11.69 29.25
C ARG A 156 -44.17 10.45 29.12
N ILE A 157 -44.74 9.25 29.18
CA ILE A 157 -44.02 7.98 28.96
C ILE A 157 -43.38 7.98 27.57
N ASP A 158 -44.14 8.27 26.51
CA ASP A 158 -43.63 8.30 25.13
C ASP A 158 -42.50 9.33 24.97
N THR A 159 -42.68 10.55 25.48
CA THR A 159 -41.67 11.62 25.41
C THR A 159 -40.38 11.20 26.13
N ASN A 160 -40.48 10.68 27.36
CA ASN A 160 -39.33 10.23 28.13
C ASN A 160 -38.64 9.02 27.48
N MET A 161 -39.40 8.08 26.90
CA MET A 161 -38.84 6.93 26.21
C MET A 161 -38.09 7.33 24.94
N ARG A 162 -38.67 8.22 24.12
CA ARG A 162 -37.99 8.77 22.93
C ARG A 162 -36.71 9.50 23.31
N ARG A 163 -36.74 10.29 24.38
CA ARG A 163 -35.56 10.96 24.92
C ARG A 163 -34.51 9.95 25.36
N SER A 164 -34.90 8.92 26.12
CA SER A 164 -33.99 7.86 26.55
C SER A 164 -33.29 7.19 25.36
N ILE A 165 -34.03 6.79 24.33
CA ILE A 165 -33.47 6.17 23.13
C ILE A 165 -32.52 7.13 22.40
N SER A 166 -32.89 8.39 22.24
CA SER A 166 -32.05 9.40 21.58
C SER A 166 -30.77 9.67 22.37
N ASP A 167 -30.86 9.80 23.69
CA ASP A 167 -29.71 10.05 24.56
C ASP A 167 -28.80 8.81 24.63
N ALA A 168 -29.34 7.59 24.58
CA ALA A 168 -28.56 6.35 24.50
C ALA A 168 -27.73 6.30 23.20
N LYS A 169 -28.35 6.58 22.05
CA LYS A 169 -27.62 6.68 20.76
C LYS A 169 -26.54 7.76 20.79
N ARG A 170 -26.80 8.88 21.49
CA ARG A 170 -25.82 9.95 21.68
C ARG A 170 -24.67 9.50 22.58
N ALA A 171 -24.93 8.71 23.61
CA ALA A 171 -23.90 8.11 24.45
C ALA A 171 -23.00 7.19 23.61
N ASP A 172 -23.57 6.26 22.85
CA ASP A 172 -22.82 5.37 21.96
C ASP A 172 -21.98 6.15 20.94
N TYR A 173 -22.53 7.22 20.36
CA TYR A 173 -21.82 8.08 19.43
C TYR A 173 -20.57 8.72 20.05
N TRP A 174 -20.68 9.26 21.26
CA TRP A 174 -19.55 9.87 21.94
C TRP A 174 -18.55 8.83 22.44
N GLN A 175 -19.03 7.67 22.90
CA GLN A 175 -18.18 6.55 23.29
C GLN A 175 -17.30 6.08 22.13
N ASN A 176 -17.88 5.85 20.95
CA ASN A 176 -17.11 5.48 19.76
C ASN A 176 -16.04 6.53 19.38
N ARG A 177 -16.33 7.81 19.61
CA ARG A 177 -15.37 8.91 19.38
C ARG A 177 -14.28 8.97 20.43
N ALA A 178 -14.61 8.69 21.68
CA ALA A 178 -13.63 8.57 22.76
C ALA A 178 -12.64 7.45 22.44
N GLU A 179 -13.13 6.25 22.11
CA GLU A 179 -12.30 5.12 21.72
C GLU A 179 -11.40 5.42 20.53
N ALA A 180 -11.94 6.08 19.49
CA ALA A 180 -11.16 6.47 18.32
C ALA A 180 -10.06 7.50 18.67
N ALA A 181 -10.32 8.43 19.59
CA ALA A 181 -9.32 9.37 20.07
C ALA A 181 -8.27 8.70 20.97
N GLY A 182 -8.67 7.76 21.84
CA GLY A 182 -7.77 7.00 22.70
C GLY A 182 -6.83 6.07 21.93
N ARG A 183 -7.23 5.59 20.75
CA ARG A 183 -6.37 4.79 19.86
C ARG A 183 -5.42 5.62 18.98
N TYR A 184 -5.43 6.96 19.12
CA TYR A 184 -4.64 7.84 18.27
C TYR A 184 -3.15 7.48 18.28
N GLU A 185 -2.54 7.38 19.48
CA GLU A 185 -1.12 7.10 19.63
C GLU A 185 -0.76 5.73 19.05
N GLN A 186 -1.55 4.69 19.38
CA GLN A 186 -1.36 3.34 18.86
C GLN A 186 -1.35 3.32 17.32
N HIS A 187 -2.29 4.02 16.69
CA HIS A 187 -2.36 4.11 15.22
C HIS A 187 -1.28 5.00 14.60
N ARG A 188 -0.81 6.01 15.33
CA ARG A 188 0.24 6.93 14.90
C ARG A 188 1.61 6.25 14.89
N ASN A 189 1.84 5.40 15.91
CA ASN A 189 3.09 4.68 16.20
C ASN A 189 3.09 3.24 15.68
N ASP A 190 2.10 2.82 14.89
CA ASP A 190 2.07 1.51 14.24
C ASP A 190 3.39 1.23 13.49
N PRO A 191 4.21 0.24 13.90
CA PRO A 191 5.58 0.09 13.40
C PRO A 191 5.64 -0.13 11.88
N GLN A 192 4.70 -0.89 11.32
CA GLN A 192 4.67 -1.18 9.89
C GLN A 192 4.33 0.07 9.06
N ARG A 193 3.40 0.90 9.54
CA ARG A 193 3.10 2.20 8.93
C ARG A 193 4.25 3.17 9.08
N THR A 194 4.95 3.16 10.21
CA THR A 194 6.12 4.00 10.47
C THR A 194 7.28 3.64 9.54
N LEU A 195 7.53 2.36 9.25
CA LEU A 195 8.54 1.96 8.25
C LEU A 195 8.25 2.52 6.85
N ARG A 196 6.99 2.46 6.39
CA ARG A 196 6.58 3.07 5.11
C ARG A 196 6.73 4.59 5.12
N ARG A 197 6.42 5.23 6.26
CA ARG A 197 6.60 6.67 6.46
C ARG A 197 8.08 7.04 6.35
N LEU A 198 8.96 6.30 7.02
CA LEU A 198 10.40 6.49 6.96
C LEU A 198 10.95 6.34 5.54
N GLU A 199 10.47 5.37 4.74
CA GLU A 199 10.89 5.26 3.34
C GLU A 199 10.56 6.53 2.55
N LYS A 200 9.34 7.06 2.70
CA LYS A 200 8.92 8.30 2.04
C LYS A 200 9.76 9.49 2.51
N LEU A 201 9.91 9.67 3.83
CA LEU A 201 10.67 10.77 4.41
C LEU A 201 12.14 10.75 3.96
N ARG A 202 12.77 9.58 3.92
CA ARG A 202 14.15 9.43 3.42
C ARG A 202 14.25 9.73 1.92
N ALA A 203 13.21 9.42 1.13
CA ALA A 203 13.17 9.80 -0.28
C ALA A 203 13.05 11.33 -0.45
N GLU A 204 12.17 11.96 0.31
CA GLU A 204 11.97 13.41 0.34
C GLU A 204 13.21 14.16 0.85
N LEU A 205 13.90 13.62 1.87
CA LEU A 205 15.17 14.16 2.37
C LEU A 205 16.21 14.22 1.24
N ARG A 206 16.42 13.12 0.52
CA ARG A 206 17.36 13.09 -0.61
C ARG A 206 16.97 14.07 -1.71
N GLU A 207 15.68 14.29 -1.92
CA GLU A 207 15.18 15.26 -2.89
C GLU A 207 15.47 16.70 -2.44
N GLN A 208 15.16 17.04 -1.19
CA GLN A 208 15.45 18.37 -0.63
C GLN A 208 16.95 18.65 -0.57
N GLU A 209 17.79 17.65 -0.28
CA GLU A 209 19.26 17.79 -0.32
C GLU A 209 19.76 18.11 -1.73
N ARG A 210 19.20 17.47 -2.77
CA ARG A 210 19.53 17.82 -4.17
C ARG A 210 19.07 19.22 -4.53
N TYR A 211 17.84 19.60 -4.16
CA TYR A 211 17.33 20.94 -4.42
C TYR A 211 18.10 22.03 -3.68
N HIS A 212 18.52 21.76 -2.44
CA HIS A 212 19.41 22.64 -1.70
C HIS A 212 20.74 22.82 -2.45
N ALA A 213 21.40 21.73 -2.85
CA ALA A 213 22.66 21.81 -3.58
C ALA A 213 22.54 22.61 -4.88
N THR A 214 21.50 22.34 -5.69
CA THR A 214 21.24 23.09 -6.92
C THR A 214 20.90 24.56 -6.67
N ALA A 215 20.13 24.87 -5.62
CA ALA A 215 19.78 26.24 -5.28
C ALA A 215 21.03 27.03 -4.83
N VAL A 216 21.92 26.41 -4.04
CA VAL A 216 23.20 27.00 -3.65
C VAL A 216 24.09 27.25 -4.88
N GLU A 217 24.23 26.26 -5.76
CA GLU A 217 25.02 26.39 -6.99
C GLU A 217 24.53 27.55 -7.88
N LYS A 218 23.22 27.71 -8.00
CA LYS A 218 22.60 28.74 -8.85
C LYS A 218 22.38 30.08 -8.14
N GLY A 219 22.71 30.19 -6.86
CA GLY A 219 22.44 31.38 -6.05
C GLY A 219 20.95 31.73 -5.95
N TRP A 220 20.08 30.73 -5.87
CA TRP A 220 18.63 30.93 -5.71
C TRP A 220 18.28 31.20 -4.25
N ASP A 221 17.40 32.18 -4.02
CA ASP A 221 16.86 32.52 -2.69
C ASP A 221 16.15 31.33 -1.99
N SER A 222 15.78 30.29 -2.74
CA SER A 222 15.17 29.08 -2.19
C SER A 222 16.15 28.17 -1.45
N ALA A 223 17.46 28.43 -1.50
CA ALA A 223 18.47 27.61 -0.83
C ALA A 223 18.19 27.47 0.68
N GLU A 224 17.95 28.59 1.37
CA GLU A 224 17.66 28.58 2.81
C GLU A 224 16.39 27.78 3.14
N ARG A 225 15.35 27.92 2.31
CA ARG A 225 14.10 27.13 2.44
C ARG A 225 14.37 25.63 2.34
N HIS A 226 15.18 25.19 1.38
CA HIS A 226 15.53 23.78 1.24
C HIS A 226 16.41 23.29 2.40
N ALA A 227 17.36 24.09 2.88
CA ALA A 227 18.17 23.77 4.06
C ALA A 227 17.28 23.55 5.30
N ASN A 228 16.30 24.43 5.49
CA ASN A 228 15.31 24.32 6.56
C ASN A 228 14.45 23.05 6.44
N ASN A 229 13.97 22.71 5.24
CA ASN A 229 13.24 21.46 5.00
C ASN A 229 14.10 20.23 5.34
N VAL A 230 15.40 20.26 4.99
CA VAL A 230 16.34 19.17 5.30
C VAL A 230 16.48 18.99 6.81
N LEU A 231 16.57 20.08 7.58
CA LEU A 231 16.62 20.03 9.04
C LEU A 231 15.33 19.43 9.63
N ASP A 232 14.16 19.88 9.17
CA ASP A 232 12.87 19.39 9.64
C ASP A 232 12.70 17.88 9.34
N LEU A 233 13.08 17.45 8.14
CA LEU A 233 13.00 16.04 7.74
C LEU A 233 13.97 15.16 8.55
N LYS A 234 15.16 15.65 8.88
CA LYS A 234 16.12 14.89 9.71
C LYS A 234 15.59 14.69 11.13
N ASP A 235 15.01 15.72 11.72
CA ASP A 235 14.38 15.66 13.04
C ASP A 235 13.18 14.69 13.05
N GLU A 236 12.31 14.77 12.03
CA GLU A 236 11.19 13.84 11.88
C GLU A 236 11.65 12.38 11.68
N ILE A 237 12.68 12.15 10.85
CA ILE A 237 13.24 10.81 10.64
C ILE A 237 13.80 10.25 11.94
N ALA A 238 14.57 11.04 12.71
CA ALA A 238 15.17 10.60 13.96
C ALA A 238 14.10 10.15 14.98
N HIS A 239 13.02 10.92 15.10
CA HIS A 239 11.89 10.54 15.96
C HIS A 239 11.26 9.21 15.53
N TRP A 240 10.95 9.04 14.24
CA TRP A 240 10.32 7.81 13.77
C TRP A 240 11.25 6.59 13.82
N GLU A 241 12.56 6.78 13.67
CA GLU A 241 13.55 5.72 13.89
C GLU A 241 13.56 5.27 15.35
N GLN A 242 13.51 6.20 16.31
CA GLN A 242 13.39 5.87 17.72
C GLN A 242 12.13 5.05 18.01
N VAL A 243 10.97 5.44 17.47
CA VAL A 243 9.71 4.68 17.62
C VAL A 243 9.84 3.24 17.11
N ILE A 244 10.60 3.03 16.02
CA ILE A 244 10.88 1.68 15.49
C ILE A 244 11.80 0.88 16.41
N GLU A 245 12.85 1.49 16.95
CA GLU A 245 13.74 0.82 17.90
C GLU A 245 13.02 0.45 19.20
N GLU A 246 12.16 1.33 19.71
CA GLU A 246 11.30 1.04 20.86
C GLU A 246 10.30 -0.10 20.56
N ALA A 247 9.77 -0.16 19.33
CA ALA A 247 8.91 -1.27 18.91
C ALA A 247 9.69 -2.60 18.83
N LYS A 248 10.93 -2.59 18.32
CA LYS A 248 11.82 -3.76 18.32
C LYS A 248 12.13 -4.22 19.75
N ALA A 249 12.43 -3.28 20.65
CA ALA A 249 12.70 -3.56 22.06
C ALA A 249 11.49 -4.19 22.77
N ARG A 250 10.27 -3.80 22.39
CA ARG A 250 9.02 -4.44 22.85
C ARG A 250 8.75 -5.82 22.23
N GLY A 251 9.63 -6.32 21.35
CA GLY A 251 9.50 -7.62 20.70
C GLY A 251 8.55 -7.64 19.50
N VAL A 252 8.22 -6.48 18.91
CA VAL A 252 7.43 -6.45 17.67
C VAL A 252 8.28 -7.02 16.52
N LYS A 253 7.79 -8.08 15.88
CA LYS A 253 8.47 -8.67 14.71
C LYS A 253 8.34 -7.76 13.50
N LEU A 254 9.45 -7.16 13.10
CA LEU A 254 9.61 -6.48 11.81
C LEU A 254 10.23 -7.47 10.84
N TRP A 255 9.57 -7.68 9.70
CA TRP A 255 9.99 -8.64 8.70
C TRP A 255 11.08 -8.05 7.82
N GLU A 256 12.14 -8.80 7.60
CA GLU A 256 13.29 -8.43 6.79
C GLU A 256 13.57 -9.49 5.72
N PRO A 257 14.37 -9.20 4.68
CA PRO A 257 14.77 -10.20 3.69
C PRO A 257 15.41 -11.45 4.30
N GLY A 258 16.17 -11.27 5.39
CA GLY A 258 16.77 -12.37 6.12
C GLY A 258 15.74 -13.31 6.76
N ASP A 259 14.49 -12.90 6.93
CA ASP A 259 13.50 -13.76 7.54
C ASP A 259 12.91 -14.79 6.58
N PHE A 260 13.18 -14.71 5.27
CA PHE A 260 12.53 -15.57 4.28
C PHE A 260 13.52 -16.37 3.45
N VAL A 261 13.04 -17.51 2.97
CA VAL A 261 13.69 -18.33 1.95
C VAL A 261 12.69 -18.60 0.82
N ARG A 262 13.18 -18.82 -0.40
CA ARG A 262 12.33 -19.27 -1.51
C ARG A 262 11.61 -20.56 -1.12
N GLY A 263 10.29 -20.60 -1.35
CA GLY A 263 9.41 -21.71 -1.00
C GLY A 263 8.81 -21.63 0.41
N ASP A 264 9.17 -20.62 1.22
CA ASP A 264 8.41 -20.29 2.43
C ASP A 264 7.05 -19.68 2.08
N PHE A 265 6.16 -19.58 3.06
CA PHE A 265 4.86 -18.92 2.90
C PHE A 265 4.80 -17.65 3.74
N ALA A 266 4.37 -16.55 3.11
CA ALA A 266 4.13 -15.27 3.77
C ALA A 266 2.62 -15.05 3.96
N PHE A 267 2.20 -14.68 5.16
CA PHE A 267 0.80 -14.29 5.43
C PHE A 267 0.60 -12.82 5.11
N VAL A 268 -0.22 -12.55 4.12
CA VAL A 268 -0.47 -11.21 3.57
C VAL A 268 -1.96 -11.10 3.26
N LEU A 269 -2.60 -9.98 3.60
CA LEU A 269 -4.02 -9.71 3.29
C LEU A 269 -4.98 -10.87 3.67
N GLY A 270 -4.70 -11.57 4.77
CA GLY A 270 -5.57 -12.65 5.26
C GLY A 270 -5.34 -14.02 4.60
N SER A 271 -4.29 -14.21 3.80
CA SER A 271 -4.01 -15.49 3.13
C SER A 271 -2.52 -15.80 3.10
N TRP A 272 -2.18 -17.08 2.99
CA TRP A 272 -0.80 -17.55 2.85
C TRP A 272 -0.40 -17.60 1.38
N TYR A 273 0.74 -17.02 1.04
CA TYR A 273 1.27 -17.05 -0.32
C TYR A 273 2.68 -17.61 -0.35
N GLU A 274 2.95 -18.55 -1.25
CA GLU A 274 4.28 -19.12 -1.44
C GLU A 274 5.25 -18.06 -2.00
N VAL A 275 6.45 -17.99 -1.43
CA VAL A 275 7.48 -17.03 -1.79
C VAL A 275 8.26 -17.56 -3.00
N ALA A 276 8.03 -16.94 -4.16
CA ALA A 276 8.74 -17.21 -5.40
C ALA A 276 10.19 -16.69 -5.37
N ARG A 277 10.38 -15.49 -4.81
CA ARG A 277 11.68 -14.82 -4.71
C ARG A 277 11.73 -13.86 -3.53
N VAL A 278 12.89 -13.82 -2.86
CA VAL A 278 13.20 -12.85 -1.81
C VAL A 278 14.08 -11.75 -2.42
N ASN A 279 13.57 -10.52 -2.49
CA ASN A 279 14.33 -9.34 -2.96
C ASN A 279 14.72 -8.46 -1.76
N PRO A 280 15.70 -7.54 -1.89
CA PRO A 280 16.15 -6.71 -0.76
C PRO A 280 15.07 -5.84 -0.10
N LYS A 281 14.03 -5.43 -0.84
CA LYS A 281 12.95 -4.58 -0.32
C LYS A 281 11.56 -5.24 -0.35
N THR A 282 11.42 -6.34 -1.09
CA THR A 282 10.12 -6.94 -1.37
C THR A 282 10.21 -8.45 -1.49
N LEU A 283 9.09 -9.13 -1.32
CA LEU A 283 8.88 -10.52 -1.69
C LEU A 283 8.13 -10.58 -3.01
N SER A 284 8.57 -11.45 -3.93
CA SER A 284 7.73 -11.90 -5.03
C SER A 284 7.00 -13.14 -4.56
N ILE A 285 5.68 -13.05 -4.41
CA ILE A 285 4.82 -14.13 -3.94
C ILE A 285 4.01 -14.72 -5.10
N ALA A 286 3.59 -15.98 -4.97
CA ALA A 286 2.63 -16.62 -5.85
C ALA A 286 1.35 -15.77 -5.92
N TRP A 287 0.82 -15.55 -7.12
CA TRP A 287 -0.40 -14.75 -7.26
C TRP A 287 -1.22 -15.21 -8.46
N ASN A 288 -2.49 -15.50 -8.21
CA ASN A 288 -3.47 -15.77 -9.25
C ASN A 288 -4.75 -14.99 -8.97
N LEU A 289 -5.07 -14.03 -9.85
CA LEU A 289 -6.26 -13.19 -9.69
C LEU A 289 -7.56 -14.01 -9.76
N ARG A 290 -7.60 -15.09 -10.55
CA ARG A 290 -8.81 -15.90 -10.73
C ARG A 290 -9.15 -16.75 -9.50
N LEU A 291 -8.14 -17.12 -8.73
CA LEU A 291 -8.29 -17.92 -7.52
C LEU A 291 -8.35 -17.05 -6.25
N ALA A 292 -8.05 -15.76 -6.35
CA ALA A 292 -8.11 -14.85 -5.22
C ALA A 292 -9.57 -14.54 -4.82
N PRO A 293 -9.93 -14.58 -3.53
CA PRO A 293 -9.11 -14.98 -2.38
C PRO A 293 -9.03 -16.50 -2.20
N LYS A 294 -7.81 -17.04 -2.01
CA LYS A 294 -7.56 -18.44 -1.64
C LYS A 294 -6.77 -18.48 -0.33
N GLN A 295 -7.16 -19.36 0.59
CA GLN A 295 -6.55 -19.43 1.92
C GLN A 295 -5.04 -19.71 1.88
N VAL A 296 -4.61 -20.58 0.95
CA VAL A 296 -3.19 -20.85 0.65
C VAL A 296 -3.00 -20.85 -0.86
N MET A 297 -2.18 -19.94 -1.36
CA MET A 297 -1.79 -19.80 -2.76
C MET A 297 -0.39 -20.37 -2.94
N THR A 298 -0.30 -21.50 -3.63
CA THR A 298 0.99 -22.12 -4.01
C THR A 298 1.48 -21.62 -5.36
N MET A 299 2.74 -21.90 -5.69
CA MET A 299 3.29 -21.62 -7.02
C MET A 299 2.60 -22.45 -8.11
N GLU A 300 2.10 -23.64 -7.78
CA GLU A 300 1.32 -24.48 -8.70
C GLU A 300 -0.02 -23.80 -9.02
N ASP A 301 -0.73 -23.29 -8.00
CA ASP A 301 -1.97 -22.53 -8.21
C ASP A 301 -1.77 -21.27 -9.03
N ALA A 302 -0.60 -20.66 -8.91
CA ALA A 302 -0.21 -19.47 -9.65
C ALA A 302 0.27 -19.76 -11.07
N SER A 303 0.41 -21.03 -11.47
CA SER A 303 0.90 -21.43 -12.78
C SER A 303 -0.26 -21.69 -13.75
N GLU A 304 -0.28 -20.98 -14.89
CA GLU A 304 -1.23 -21.20 -16.00
C GLU A 304 -0.46 -21.21 -17.32
N ASP A 305 -0.69 -22.22 -18.18
CA ASP A 305 -0.02 -22.37 -19.49
C ASP A 305 1.51 -22.26 -19.47
N GLY A 306 2.14 -22.71 -18.38
CA GLY A 306 3.59 -22.65 -18.18
C GLY A 306 4.13 -21.29 -17.74
N LEU A 307 3.27 -20.31 -17.46
CA LEU A 307 3.61 -19.01 -16.88
C LEU A 307 3.17 -18.95 -15.42
N VAL A 308 4.07 -18.45 -14.56
CA VAL A 308 3.76 -18.26 -13.13
C VAL A 308 3.37 -16.82 -12.86
N GLY A 309 2.16 -16.61 -12.37
CA GLY A 309 1.70 -15.34 -11.83
C GLY A 309 2.41 -15.01 -10.52
N THR A 310 3.01 -13.82 -10.44
CA THR A 310 3.64 -13.35 -9.20
C THR A 310 3.21 -11.93 -8.90
N HIS A 311 3.15 -11.60 -7.61
CA HIS A 311 2.87 -10.25 -7.13
C HIS A 311 3.97 -9.81 -6.16
N THR A 312 4.31 -8.52 -6.19
CA THR A 312 5.35 -7.95 -5.34
C THR A 312 4.74 -7.39 -4.06
N VAL A 313 5.24 -7.84 -2.91
CA VAL A 313 4.77 -7.42 -1.59
C VAL A 313 5.92 -6.83 -0.78
N ASP A 314 5.69 -5.66 -0.20
CA ASP A 314 6.60 -5.03 0.75
C ASP A 314 6.60 -5.79 2.09
N TYR A 315 7.77 -5.94 2.73
CA TYR A 315 7.88 -6.66 4.00
C TYR A 315 6.96 -6.13 5.09
N THR A 316 6.65 -4.83 5.07
CA THR A 316 5.76 -4.21 6.04
C THR A 316 4.32 -4.69 5.96
N LYS A 317 3.94 -5.36 4.86
CA LYS A 317 2.60 -5.94 4.66
C LYS A 317 2.53 -7.40 5.12
N VAL A 318 3.67 -8.00 5.47
CA VAL A 318 3.72 -9.37 5.96
C VAL A 318 3.36 -9.39 7.44
N GLN A 319 2.48 -10.32 7.81
CA GLN A 319 2.04 -10.49 9.20
C GLN A 319 2.56 -11.80 9.82
N GLY A 320 3.01 -12.73 8.98
CA GLY A 320 3.48 -14.05 9.41
C GLY A 320 4.34 -14.73 8.36
N ARG A 321 5.21 -15.63 8.83
CA ARG A 321 5.96 -16.58 8.01
C ARG A 321 5.60 -18.00 8.43
N CYS A 322 5.55 -18.89 7.46
CA CYS A 322 5.54 -20.32 7.67
C CYS A 322 6.64 -20.96 6.80
N PRO A 323 7.53 -21.79 7.36
CA PRO A 323 8.47 -22.58 6.57
C PRO A 323 7.76 -23.46 5.53
N GLY A 324 8.34 -23.61 4.35
CA GLY A 324 7.71 -24.35 3.26
C GLY A 324 7.37 -25.81 3.60
N GLU A 325 8.24 -26.51 4.32
CA GLU A 325 8.01 -27.90 4.73
C GLU A 325 6.88 -28.03 5.75
N ALA A 326 6.84 -27.12 6.74
CA ALA A 326 5.76 -27.07 7.73
C ALA A 326 4.40 -26.80 7.07
N MET A 327 4.34 -25.86 6.11
CA MET A 327 3.10 -25.60 5.35
C MET A 327 2.63 -26.85 4.62
N ARG A 328 3.54 -27.55 3.93
CA ARG A 328 3.20 -28.77 3.18
C ARG A 328 2.71 -29.89 4.11
N ALA A 329 3.30 -30.03 5.30
CA ALA A 329 2.82 -31.00 6.31
C ALA A 329 1.38 -30.70 6.74
N TRP A 330 1.05 -29.43 7.03
CA TRP A 330 -0.32 -29.05 7.36
C TRP A 330 -1.30 -29.27 6.19
N LEU A 331 -0.89 -28.95 4.96
CA LEU A 331 -1.72 -29.19 3.78
C LEU A 331 -1.96 -30.68 3.53
N ALA A 332 -1.00 -31.56 3.84
CA ALA A 332 -1.18 -33.01 3.77
C ALA A 332 -2.26 -33.49 4.75
N ASP A 333 -2.34 -32.88 5.94
CA ASP A 333 -3.40 -33.11 6.93
C ASP A 333 -4.71 -32.38 6.62
N LYS A 334 -4.82 -31.72 5.45
CA LYS A 334 -5.95 -30.87 5.05
C LYS A 334 -6.24 -29.73 6.04
N ARG A 335 -5.20 -29.19 6.68
CA ARG A 335 -5.26 -28.08 7.63
C ARG A 335 -4.46 -26.89 7.12
N VAL A 336 -4.80 -25.70 7.62
CA VAL A 336 -4.04 -24.47 7.36
C VAL A 336 -3.66 -23.85 8.70
N PRO A 337 -2.37 -23.49 8.91
CA PRO A 337 -1.94 -22.91 10.17
C PRO A 337 -2.53 -21.52 10.37
N GLY A 338 -2.95 -21.24 11.61
CA GLY A 338 -3.11 -19.86 12.09
C GLY A 338 -1.76 -19.19 12.34
N LEU A 339 -1.75 -17.88 12.56
CA LEU A 339 -0.52 -17.09 12.75
C LEU A 339 0.33 -17.58 13.94
N LYS A 340 -0.30 -18.03 15.04
CA LYS A 340 0.43 -18.54 16.21
C LYS A 340 1.21 -19.82 15.91
N ALA A 341 0.55 -20.82 15.34
CA ALA A 341 1.19 -22.09 14.97
C ALA A 341 2.28 -21.89 13.89
N ALA A 342 2.03 -21.01 12.92
CA ALA A 342 3.02 -20.66 11.92
C ALA A 342 4.25 -19.97 12.53
N ARG A 343 4.05 -19.10 13.53
CA ARG A 343 5.15 -18.46 14.27
C ARG A 343 6.01 -19.50 15.01
N GLU A 344 5.39 -20.42 15.73
CA GLU A 344 6.09 -21.51 16.42
C GLU A 344 6.93 -22.34 15.43
N ALA A 345 6.36 -22.70 14.27
CA ALA A 345 7.11 -23.38 13.21
C ALA A 345 8.24 -22.52 12.62
N SER A 346 8.02 -21.21 12.45
CA SER A 346 9.05 -20.29 11.94
C SER A 346 10.20 -20.10 12.94
N GLU A 347 9.94 -20.16 14.24
CA GLU A 347 10.94 -20.12 15.30
C GLU A 347 11.73 -21.43 15.36
N ALA A 348 11.06 -22.58 15.16
CA ALA A 348 11.71 -23.89 15.11
C ALA A 348 12.57 -24.13 13.85
N ALA A 349 12.27 -23.44 12.75
CA ALA A 349 13.02 -23.53 11.50
C ALA A 349 13.35 -22.11 10.96
N PRO A 350 14.36 -21.44 11.53
CA PRO A 350 14.72 -20.09 11.13
C PRO A 350 15.26 -20.07 9.69
N ALA A 351 14.98 -18.98 8.97
CA ALA A 351 15.36 -18.86 7.57
C ALA A 351 16.88 -18.87 7.34
N SER A 352 17.69 -18.50 8.33
CA SER A 352 19.16 -18.62 8.29
C SER A 352 19.60 -20.06 8.09
N GLU A 353 19.12 -20.98 8.93
CA GLU A 353 19.45 -22.41 8.87
C GLU A 353 18.95 -23.05 7.57
N LEU A 354 17.74 -22.70 7.13
CA LEU A 354 17.21 -23.18 5.85
C LEU A 354 18.05 -22.69 4.66
N ARG A 355 18.58 -21.47 4.70
CA ARG A 355 19.48 -20.94 3.66
C ARG A 355 20.82 -21.68 3.65
N GLU A 356 21.40 -21.95 4.81
CA GLU A 356 22.62 -22.74 4.93
C GLU A 356 22.43 -24.17 4.40
N ALA A 357 21.31 -24.81 4.76
CA ALA A 357 20.95 -26.14 4.28
C ALA A 357 20.68 -26.19 2.75
N GLN A 358 20.15 -25.10 2.17
CA GLN A 358 20.01 -24.99 0.71
C GLN A 358 21.35 -24.75 0.01
N ALA A 359 22.25 -23.97 0.62
CA ALA A 359 23.57 -23.68 0.07
C ALA A 359 24.49 -24.91 0.07
N SER A 360 24.32 -25.83 1.02
CA SER A 360 25.09 -27.08 1.11
C SER A 360 24.64 -28.15 0.11
N LYS A 361 23.45 -28.02 -0.51
CA LYS A 361 23.00 -28.97 -1.55
C LYS A 361 23.89 -28.87 -2.80
N PRO A 362 24.38 -30.00 -3.33
CA PRO A 362 25.26 -29.99 -4.51
C PRO A 362 24.54 -29.34 -5.69
N LYS A 363 25.14 -28.28 -6.24
CA LYS A 363 24.61 -27.61 -7.43
C LYS A 363 24.52 -28.63 -8.57
N THR A 364 23.30 -28.93 -9.02
CA THR A 364 23.09 -29.71 -10.24
C THR A 364 23.85 -29.02 -11.37
N ARG A 365 24.84 -29.72 -11.96
CA ARG A 365 25.59 -29.24 -13.13
C ARG A 365 24.59 -28.78 -14.19
N ARG A 366 24.74 -27.56 -14.69
CA ARG A 366 23.98 -27.10 -15.88
C ARG A 366 24.20 -28.16 -16.97
N ARG A 367 23.14 -28.86 -17.39
CA ARG A 367 23.20 -29.73 -18.58
C ARG A 367 23.79 -28.88 -19.71
N SER A 368 24.94 -29.30 -20.25
CA SER A 368 25.48 -28.74 -21.48
C SER A 368 24.40 -28.83 -22.55
N ASP A 369 24.32 -27.83 -23.42
CA ASP A 369 23.39 -27.91 -24.55
C ASP A 369 23.65 -29.24 -25.28
N PRO A 370 22.62 -30.06 -25.51
CA PRO A 370 22.78 -31.31 -26.24
C PRO A 370 23.31 -30.95 -27.64
N LYS A 371 24.28 -31.73 -28.15
CA LYS A 371 24.84 -31.58 -29.51
C LYS A 371 23.80 -31.72 -30.64
N ILE A 372 22.56 -32.04 -30.29
CA ILE A 372 21.48 -32.37 -31.20
C ILE A 372 20.40 -31.29 -31.05
N PRO A 373 19.93 -30.67 -32.16
CA PRO A 373 18.83 -29.74 -32.14
C PRO A 373 17.55 -30.45 -31.68
N LYS A 374 16.75 -29.75 -30.87
CA LYS A 374 15.52 -30.30 -30.28
C LYS A 374 14.26 -29.74 -30.89
N ARG A 375 14.38 -28.60 -31.57
CA ARG A 375 13.25 -27.89 -32.18
C ARG A 375 13.73 -27.22 -33.47
N VAL A 376 12.78 -26.90 -34.34
CA VAL A 376 13.00 -26.05 -35.51
C VAL A 376 12.00 -24.92 -35.52
N ARG A 377 12.45 -23.75 -35.98
CA ARG A 377 11.60 -22.58 -36.21
C ARG A 377 11.60 -22.25 -37.70
N VAL A 378 10.41 -22.05 -38.27
CA VAL A 378 10.24 -21.63 -39.65
C VAL A 378 9.66 -20.22 -39.68
N ASP A 379 10.37 -19.32 -40.34
CA ASP A 379 9.97 -17.95 -40.58
C ASP A 379 9.77 -17.75 -42.09
N CYS A 380 8.62 -17.19 -42.48
CA CYS A 380 8.27 -16.91 -43.88
C CYS A 380 7.46 -15.62 -43.91
N ARG A 381 7.78 -14.72 -44.84
CA ARG A 381 6.95 -13.54 -45.10
C ARG A 381 5.72 -13.93 -45.92
N TRP A 382 4.73 -13.07 -45.94
CA TRP A 382 3.57 -13.23 -46.82
C TRP A 382 4.01 -13.17 -48.28
N ASP A 383 3.46 -14.06 -49.11
CA ASP A 383 3.70 -14.16 -50.55
C ASP A 383 5.19 -14.26 -50.93
N ALA A 384 5.99 -14.83 -50.02
CA ALA A 384 7.41 -15.05 -50.27
C ALA A 384 7.63 -16.36 -51.03
N THR A 385 8.66 -16.35 -51.88
CA THR A 385 9.22 -17.54 -52.53
C THR A 385 10.33 -18.18 -51.72
N GLU A 386 10.72 -17.57 -50.58
CA GLU A 386 11.77 -18.06 -49.68
C GLU A 386 11.30 -18.05 -48.22
N ALA A 387 11.62 -19.12 -47.49
CA ALA A 387 11.41 -19.26 -46.06
C ALA A 387 12.73 -19.65 -45.38
N THR A 388 12.89 -19.31 -44.10
CA THR A 388 14.09 -19.65 -43.32
C THR A 388 13.74 -20.64 -42.23
N LEU A 389 14.42 -21.78 -42.21
CA LEU A 389 14.38 -22.77 -41.13
C LEU A 389 15.58 -22.55 -40.21
N THR A 390 15.32 -22.29 -38.93
CA THR A 390 16.35 -22.15 -37.89
C THR A 390 16.28 -23.35 -36.94
N TRP A 391 17.40 -24.06 -36.81
CA TRP A 391 17.56 -25.12 -35.83
C TRP A 391 17.70 -24.55 -34.42
N LEU A 392 17.01 -25.12 -33.44
CA LEU A 392 16.99 -24.62 -32.07
C LEU A 392 17.46 -25.65 -31.05
N ASN A 393 18.21 -25.17 -30.05
CA ASN A 393 18.60 -25.96 -28.88
C ASN A 393 17.42 -26.18 -27.91
N GLY A 394 17.69 -26.91 -26.81
CA GLY A 394 16.69 -27.17 -25.76
C GLY A 394 16.16 -25.92 -25.02
N ARG A 395 16.74 -24.74 -25.27
CA ARG A 395 16.31 -23.44 -24.73
C ARG A 395 15.61 -22.57 -25.79
N SER A 396 15.32 -23.11 -26.96
CA SER A 396 14.70 -22.39 -28.08
C SER A 396 15.55 -21.22 -28.62
N GLN A 397 16.88 -21.32 -28.51
CA GLN A 397 17.84 -20.42 -29.14
C GLN A 397 18.46 -21.07 -30.38
N PRO A 398 18.92 -20.30 -31.38
CA PRO A 398 19.62 -20.85 -32.55
C PRO A 398 20.75 -21.79 -32.13
N HIS A 399 20.76 -22.98 -32.73
CA HIS A 399 21.76 -23.98 -32.43
C HIS A 399 23.11 -23.57 -33.02
N LYS A 400 24.18 -23.61 -32.23
CA LYS A 400 25.50 -23.11 -32.66
C LYS A 400 26.09 -23.89 -33.82
N ASP A 401 25.87 -25.20 -33.83
CA ASP A 401 26.46 -26.12 -34.82
C ASP A 401 25.57 -26.37 -36.04
N HIS A 402 24.36 -25.80 -36.08
CA HIS A 402 23.43 -25.97 -37.20
C HIS A 402 23.02 -24.59 -37.74
N ALA A 403 23.57 -24.24 -38.91
CA ALA A 403 23.25 -22.99 -39.58
C ALA A 403 21.78 -22.96 -40.04
N PRO A 404 21.12 -21.78 -40.09
CA PRO A 404 19.80 -21.65 -40.69
C PRO A 404 19.82 -22.06 -42.16
N GLU A 405 18.77 -22.72 -42.60
CA GLU A 405 18.60 -23.21 -43.97
C GLU A 405 17.49 -22.42 -44.68
N THR A 406 17.73 -22.03 -45.92
CA THR A 406 16.74 -21.34 -46.75
C THR A 406 15.99 -22.36 -47.61
N ILE A 407 14.67 -22.29 -47.58
CA ILE A 407 13.76 -23.14 -48.34
C ILE A 407 13.15 -22.28 -49.44
N THR A 408 13.45 -22.62 -50.69
CA THR A 408 12.95 -21.91 -51.88
C THR A 408 11.78 -22.68 -52.49
N ALA A 409 10.75 -21.96 -52.88
CA ALA A 409 9.57 -22.54 -53.52
C ALA A 409 9.88 -23.00 -54.97
N PRO A 410 9.25 -24.10 -55.45
CA PRO A 410 9.36 -24.53 -56.85
C PRO A 410 8.87 -23.48 -57.85
N GLU A 411 9.37 -23.54 -59.08
CA GLU A 411 9.07 -22.57 -60.14
C GLU A 411 7.55 -22.43 -60.39
N GLY A 412 7.02 -21.20 -60.22
CA GLY A 412 5.59 -20.90 -60.36
C GLY A 412 4.73 -21.11 -59.09
N VAL A 413 5.34 -21.48 -57.96
CA VAL A 413 4.66 -21.64 -56.66
C VAL A 413 5.17 -20.58 -55.68
N GLU A 414 4.25 -19.84 -55.07
CA GLU A 414 4.56 -18.97 -53.92
C GLU A 414 4.03 -19.63 -52.62
N PHE A 415 4.66 -19.32 -51.47
CA PHE A 415 4.10 -19.66 -50.16
C PHE A 415 2.91 -18.73 -49.85
N THR A 416 1.85 -18.84 -50.65
CA THR A 416 0.71 -17.91 -50.95
C THR A 416 -0.15 -17.46 -49.76
N GLY A 417 0.32 -17.60 -48.51
CA GLY A 417 -0.40 -17.00 -47.40
C GLY A 417 0.15 -17.26 -46.00
N SER A 418 1.39 -17.74 -45.84
CA SER A 418 2.20 -17.76 -44.58
C SER A 418 3.03 -19.05 -44.40
N VAL A 419 3.76 -19.07 -43.28
CA VAL A 419 4.43 -20.24 -42.67
C VAL A 419 3.56 -21.50 -42.53
N TRP A 420 2.22 -21.39 -42.56
CA TRP A 420 1.31 -22.53 -42.47
C TRP A 420 0.89 -23.10 -43.83
N SER A 421 1.42 -22.55 -44.94
CA SER A 421 1.05 -23.03 -46.27
C SER A 421 1.43 -24.51 -46.44
N PRO A 422 0.53 -25.36 -46.98
CA PRO A 422 0.81 -26.78 -47.20
C PRO A 422 2.08 -27.06 -48.02
N PRO A 423 2.39 -26.30 -49.10
CA PRO A 423 3.63 -26.49 -49.86
C PRO A 423 4.89 -26.26 -49.02
N LEU A 424 4.91 -25.23 -48.17
CA LEU A 424 6.06 -24.95 -47.32
C LEU A 424 6.27 -26.03 -46.25
N LEU A 425 5.20 -26.49 -45.61
CA LEU A 425 5.31 -27.55 -44.59
C LEU A 425 5.73 -28.90 -45.19
N ALA A 426 5.39 -29.17 -46.45
CA ALA A 426 5.88 -30.34 -47.18
C ALA A 426 7.40 -30.25 -47.42
N LEU A 427 7.89 -29.12 -47.94
CA LEU A 427 9.33 -28.89 -48.15
C LEU A 427 10.13 -28.91 -46.84
N VAL A 428 9.58 -28.35 -45.76
CA VAL A 428 10.19 -28.43 -44.42
C VAL A 428 10.30 -29.88 -43.95
N ARG A 429 9.29 -30.72 -44.25
CA ARG A 429 9.31 -32.14 -43.90
C ARG A 429 10.37 -32.89 -44.68
N GLU A 430 10.44 -32.68 -45.99
CA GLU A 430 11.45 -33.30 -46.86
C GLU A 430 12.87 -32.93 -46.40
N LEU A 431 13.10 -31.65 -46.11
CA LEU A 431 14.40 -31.18 -45.59
C LEU A 431 14.75 -31.86 -44.26
N LEU A 432 13.79 -32.05 -43.36
CA LEU A 432 14.05 -32.71 -42.09
C LEU A 432 14.33 -34.20 -42.27
N ASP A 433 13.59 -34.88 -43.15
CA ASP A 433 13.81 -36.28 -43.47
C ASP A 433 15.21 -36.50 -44.09
N GLU A 434 15.65 -35.62 -45.01
CA GLU A 434 17.03 -35.62 -45.55
C GLU A 434 18.10 -35.43 -44.48
N ARG A 435 17.80 -34.63 -43.45
CA ARG A 435 18.70 -34.36 -42.33
C ARG A 435 18.60 -35.42 -41.22
N GLY A 436 17.75 -36.44 -41.40
CA GLY A 436 17.56 -37.54 -40.46
C GLY A 436 16.76 -37.15 -39.21
N TYR A 437 15.79 -36.24 -39.32
CA TYR A 437 14.93 -35.80 -38.22
C TYR A 437 13.46 -35.95 -38.57
N THR A 438 12.65 -36.33 -37.59
CA THR A 438 11.19 -36.37 -37.70
C THR A 438 10.52 -35.39 -36.72
N PHE A 439 9.33 -34.93 -37.06
CA PHE A 439 8.55 -34.08 -36.16
C PHE A 439 8.09 -34.84 -34.93
N ARG A 440 8.23 -34.20 -33.76
CA ARG A 440 7.72 -34.68 -32.50
C ARG A 440 6.70 -33.68 -31.95
N GLY A 441 5.41 -33.96 -32.16
CA GLY A 441 4.31 -33.14 -31.66
C GLY A 441 3.80 -32.12 -32.67
N ARG A 442 3.04 -31.14 -32.17
CA ARG A 442 2.32 -30.17 -33.01
C ARG A 442 3.15 -28.90 -33.22
N TRP A 443 3.04 -28.31 -34.41
CA TRP A 443 3.48 -26.96 -34.67
C TRP A 443 2.74 -25.94 -33.79
N THR A 444 3.46 -24.96 -33.26
CA THR A 444 2.92 -23.87 -32.44
C THR A 444 3.53 -22.54 -32.89
N GLY A 445 2.78 -21.44 -32.79
CA GLY A 445 3.26 -20.11 -33.19
C GLY A 445 2.31 -19.41 -34.14
N SER A 446 2.80 -18.35 -34.78
CA SER A 446 1.98 -17.47 -35.63
C SER A 446 2.81 -16.91 -36.78
N PRO A 447 2.19 -16.60 -37.94
CA PRO A 447 2.92 -16.05 -39.10
C PRO A 447 3.84 -14.86 -38.81
N GLY A 448 3.47 -13.96 -37.89
CA GLY A 448 4.28 -12.78 -37.54
C GLY A 448 5.48 -13.05 -36.61
N ARG A 449 5.56 -14.23 -35.98
CA ARG A 449 6.65 -14.61 -35.05
C ARG A 449 7.35 -15.91 -35.43
N GLY A 450 6.99 -16.50 -36.57
CA GLY A 450 7.40 -17.84 -36.97
C GLY A 450 6.61 -18.94 -36.25
N ILE A 451 6.72 -20.15 -36.79
CA ILE A 451 6.16 -21.38 -36.19
C ILE A 451 7.29 -22.28 -35.73
N VAL A 452 7.06 -23.01 -34.64
CA VAL A 452 8.05 -23.86 -33.99
C VAL A 452 7.49 -25.25 -33.76
N CYS A 453 8.26 -26.27 -34.10
CA CYS A 453 7.97 -27.67 -33.81
C CYS A 453 9.13 -28.31 -33.05
N ALA A 454 8.86 -29.30 -32.21
CA ALA A 454 9.92 -30.15 -31.67
C ALA A 454 10.27 -31.25 -32.68
N ILE A 455 11.52 -31.67 -32.68
CA ILE A 455 12.07 -32.67 -33.61
C ILE A 455 12.85 -33.73 -32.83
N GLU A 456 12.97 -34.92 -33.40
CA GLU A 456 13.81 -36.00 -32.88
C GLU A 456 14.52 -36.73 -34.03
N PRO A 457 15.68 -37.35 -33.79
CA PRO A 457 16.38 -38.11 -34.82
C PRO A 457 15.51 -39.28 -35.32
N ALA A 458 15.42 -39.44 -36.64
CA ALA A 458 14.74 -40.57 -37.26
C ALA A 458 15.43 -41.86 -36.82
N GLN A 459 14.69 -42.82 -36.26
CA GLN A 459 15.25 -44.13 -35.91
C GLN A 459 15.47 -44.92 -37.20
N THR A 460 16.73 -45.25 -37.51
CA THR A 460 17.05 -46.21 -38.57
C THR A 460 16.58 -47.60 -38.12
N GLU A 461 15.47 -48.10 -38.65
CA GLU A 461 15.15 -49.52 -38.55
C GLU A 461 16.18 -50.32 -39.37
N GLU A 462 17.08 -51.02 -38.70
CA GLU A 462 17.85 -52.11 -39.29
C GLU A 462 16.87 -53.23 -39.70
N LEU A 463 16.71 -53.44 -41.02
CA LEU A 463 16.04 -54.61 -41.58
C LEU A 463 16.79 -55.89 -41.14
N PRO A 464 16.10 -56.95 -40.68
CA PRO A 464 16.76 -58.19 -40.27
C PRO A 464 17.37 -58.90 -41.49
N GLU A 465 18.66 -59.21 -41.38
CA GLU A 465 19.45 -59.98 -42.34
C GLU A 465 18.82 -61.37 -42.57
N ALA A 466 18.40 -61.64 -43.81
CA ALA A 466 17.84 -62.91 -44.21
C ALA A 466 18.89 -64.02 -44.09
N ALA A 467 18.61 -65.01 -43.23
CA ALA A 467 19.38 -66.23 -43.12
C ALA A 467 19.40 -67.00 -44.44
N ALA A 468 20.58 -67.14 -45.03
CA ALA A 468 20.84 -68.09 -46.10
C ALA A 468 20.87 -69.52 -45.54
N SER A 469 20.07 -70.40 -46.14
CA SER A 469 20.27 -71.85 -46.20
C SER A 469 20.04 -72.28 -47.64
#